data_AF-A0A0S7F6A3-F1
#
_entry.id   AF-A0A0S7F6A3-F1
#
_cell.length_a   1.000
_cell.length_b   1.000
_cell.length_c   1.000
_cell.angle_alpha   90.00
_cell.angle_beta   90.00
_cell.angle_gamma   90.00
#
_symmetry.space_group_name_H-M   'P 1'
#
loop_
_entity.id
_entity.type
_entity.pdbx_description
1 polymer ?
#
loop_
_entity_poly.entity_id
_entity_poly.type
_entity_poly.pdbx_seq_one_letter_code
_entity_poly.pdbx_strand_id
1 'polypeptide(L)'
;LAAAWCLRCVAVALPYQLSPLVDRCAERINNLKSSPEAVSGYSFAMAALLGGVYQCPLGIPHCKGKLVVSIAEDLLRTAAQNSRLSLQRTQAGWLLLGALMTLGSSLVRYHLPKMLLLWRNVFPRSQKELEAEKARGDSFTWQVTLEGRAGALCAMRSFVAHCPELLTEDVIRRLMTPIECAMTMMSQVPAITKVHGAHLKASAAMVRLRLYDILALLPPKTYEGSFNALLRELVAEFTLTDNSANTTTSLLRSLCHYDDSVLMGSWLQETDHKSIEDQLQPNSASGSGALEHDPSSIYLRVPVGEAIPGPLPLGVSVIDASVALFGVVFPHVSFKHRLQMLDHFAECIKQAKGVRQQAVQLNIFTAVLSALKGLAENKSTLGPEEVRKSALALVMGALDNPNPILRCAAGEALGRMAQVVGEATFIARMAQTSFDKLKSARDVVSRTGHSLALGCLHRYVGGIGSGQHLKTSVSILLALAQDGSSHEVQTWSLHSLALIVDSSGPMYRGYVEPTLSLVLTLLLTVPPSHTEVHQCLGRCLGALITTVGP
;
A
#
# COMPACT_ATOMS: atom_id res chain seq x y z
N LEU A 1 -8.28 -8.72 -21.50
CA LEU A 1 -7.83 -9.06 -20.14
C LEU A 1 -8.74 -10.08 -19.46
N ALA A 2 -10.04 -9.82 -19.29
CA ALA A 2 -10.99 -10.80 -18.73
C ALA A 2 -10.95 -12.18 -19.41
N ALA A 3 -10.88 -12.22 -20.75
CA ALA A 3 -10.74 -13.49 -21.49
C ALA A 3 -9.42 -14.24 -21.16
N ALA A 4 -8.31 -13.51 -20.96
CA ALA A 4 -7.03 -14.09 -20.56
C ALA A 4 -7.11 -14.65 -19.13
N TRP A 5 -7.77 -13.94 -18.22
CA TRP A 5 -8.03 -14.41 -16.86
C TRP A 5 -8.89 -15.68 -16.84
N CYS A 6 -9.97 -15.71 -17.62
CA CYS A 6 -10.80 -16.90 -17.80
C CYS A 6 -9.97 -18.09 -18.30
N LEU A 7 -9.09 -17.86 -19.27
CA LEU A 7 -8.20 -18.90 -19.79
C LEU A 7 -7.23 -19.44 -18.72
N ARG A 8 -6.71 -18.57 -17.84
CA ARG A 8 -5.93 -18.99 -16.67
C ARG A 8 -6.74 -19.88 -15.74
N CYS A 9 -7.98 -19.49 -15.40
CA CYS A 9 -8.86 -20.30 -14.55
C CYS A 9 -9.12 -21.69 -15.18
N VAL A 10 -9.38 -21.75 -16.48
CA VAL A 10 -9.55 -23.02 -17.21
C VAL A 10 -8.28 -23.88 -17.15
N ALA A 11 -7.10 -23.29 -17.34
CA ALA A 11 -5.84 -24.03 -17.29
C ALA A 11 -5.46 -24.51 -15.88
N VAL A 12 -5.85 -23.77 -14.83
CA VAL A 12 -5.70 -24.19 -13.43
C VAL A 12 -6.66 -25.35 -13.12
N ALA A 13 -7.90 -25.28 -13.58
CA ALA A 13 -8.89 -26.36 -13.40
C ALA A 13 -8.54 -27.61 -14.23
N LEU A 14 -7.92 -27.43 -15.40
CA LEU A 14 -7.53 -28.49 -16.33
C LEU A 14 -6.03 -28.38 -16.66
N PRO A 15 -5.11 -28.77 -15.75
CA PRO A 15 -3.67 -28.57 -15.94
C PRO A 15 -3.08 -29.17 -17.23
N TYR A 16 -3.68 -30.24 -17.77
CA TYR A 16 -3.27 -30.84 -19.03
C TYR A 16 -3.45 -29.93 -20.26
N GLN A 17 -4.34 -28.92 -20.18
CA GLN A 17 -4.54 -27.93 -21.24
C GLN A 17 -3.48 -26.82 -21.24
N LEU A 18 -2.73 -26.64 -20.15
CA LEU A 18 -1.81 -25.52 -19.99
C LEU A 18 -0.73 -25.48 -21.08
N SER A 19 -0.01 -26.58 -21.31
CA SER A 19 1.03 -26.65 -22.35
C SER A 19 0.47 -26.48 -23.78
N PRO A 20 -0.61 -27.19 -24.20
CA PRO A 20 -1.25 -26.96 -25.49
C PRO A 20 -1.73 -25.52 -25.70
N LEU A 21 -2.28 -24.88 -24.67
CA LEU A 21 -2.74 -23.49 -24.76
C LEU A 21 -1.59 -22.51 -24.93
N VAL A 22 -0.46 -22.74 -24.24
CA VAL A 22 0.77 -21.95 -24.43
C VAL A 22 1.28 -22.08 -25.87
N ASP A 23 1.30 -23.29 -26.42
CA ASP A 23 1.72 -23.53 -27.81
C ASP A 23 0.82 -22.82 -28.83
N ARG A 24 -0.51 -22.90 -28.64
CA ARG A 24 -1.46 -22.19 -29.50
C ARG A 24 -1.30 -20.67 -29.41
N CYS A 25 -1.09 -20.12 -28.21
CA CYS A 25 -0.84 -18.69 -28.06
C CYS A 25 0.47 -18.30 -28.79
N ALA A 26 1.52 -19.09 -28.65
CA ALA A 26 2.80 -18.86 -29.31
C ALA A 26 2.68 -18.88 -30.84
N GLU A 27 2.00 -19.88 -31.39
CA GLU A 27 1.72 -19.99 -32.82
C GLU A 27 0.93 -18.78 -33.33
N ARG A 28 -0.12 -18.37 -32.60
CA ARG A 28 -0.97 -17.24 -32.99
C ARG A 28 -0.22 -15.90 -32.94
N ILE A 29 0.63 -15.67 -31.94
CA ILE A 29 1.49 -14.46 -31.91
C ILE A 29 2.40 -14.42 -33.14
N ASN A 30 3.02 -15.53 -33.50
CA ASN A 30 3.93 -15.59 -34.65
C ASN A 30 3.21 -15.38 -35.99
N ASN A 31 2.05 -16.03 -36.17
CA ASN A 31 1.27 -15.96 -37.41
C ASN A 31 0.56 -14.61 -37.58
N LEU A 32 0.17 -13.96 -36.47
CA LEU A 32 -0.59 -12.71 -36.48
C LEU A 32 0.25 -11.51 -35.99
N LYS A 33 1.58 -11.58 -36.10
CA LYS A 33 2.54 -10.55 -35.62
C LYS A 33 2.38 -9.16 -36.26
N SER A 34 1.56 -9.04 -37.30
CA SER A 34 1.21 -7.79 -37.98
C SER A 34 -0.03 -7.10 -37.39
N SER A 35 -0.84 -7.80 -36.59
CA SER A 35 -2.01 -7.22 -35.91
C SER A 35 -1.63 -6.80 -34.48
N PRO A 36 -1.77 -5.51 -34.12
CA PRO A 36 -1.49 -5.04 -32.77
C PRO A 36 -2.42 -5.70 -31.73
N GLU A 37 -3.69 -5.88 -32.06
CA GLU A 37 -4.70 -6.50 -31.18
C GLU A 37 -4.37 -7.97 -30.91
N ALA A 38 -3.90 -8.71 -31.93
CA ALA A 38 -3.49 -10.10 -31.77
C ALA A 38 -2.24 -10.21 -30.86
N VAL A 39 -1.22 -9.36 -31.09
CA VAL A 39 -0.01 -9.34 -30.26
C VAL A 39 -0.36 -9.05 -28.79
N SER A 40 -1.17 -8.03 -28.53
CA SER A 40 -1.61 -7.72 -27.16
C SER A 40 -2.49 -8.82 -26.56
N GLY A 41 -3.50 -9.29 -27.30
CA GLY A 41 -4.46 -10.27 -26.80
C GLY A 41 -3.83 -11.62 -26.44
N TYR A 42 -3.00 -12.18 -27.33
CA TYR A 42 -2.35 -13.45 -27.08
C TYR A 42 -1.18 -13.35 -26.10
N SER A 43 -0.52 -12.18 -25.98
CA SER A 43 0.47 -11.98 -24.91
C SER A 43 -0.19 -11.91 -23.53
N PHE A 44 -1.36 -11.28 -23.40
CA PHE A 44 -2.15 -11.35 -22.16
C PHE A 44 -2.55 -12.79 -21.83
N ALA A 45 -3.07 -13.53 -22.81
CA ALA A 45 -3.46 -14.93 -22.63
C ALA A 45 -2.29 -15.79 -22.16
N MET A 46 -1.13 -15.66 -22.82
CA MET A 46 0.08 -16.39 -22.46
C MET A 46 0.62 -15.98 -21.09
N ALA A 47 0.65 -14.69 -20.76
CA ALA A 47 1.06 -14.22 -19.44
C ALA A 47 0.15 -14.75 -18.33
N ALA A 48 -1.16 -14.76 -18.54
CA ALA A 48 -2.12 -15.31 -17.58
C ALA A 48 -1.94 -16.83 -17.39
N LEU A 49 -1.70 -17.58 -18.47
CA LEU A 49 -1.39 -19.01 -18.40
C LEU A 49 -0.13 -19.28 -17.56
N LEU A 50 0.95 -18.51 -17.79
CA LEU A 50 2.19 -18.63 -17.00
C LEU A 50 1.96 -18.29 -15.52
N GLY A 51 1.17 -17.25 -15.24
CA GLY A 51 0.77 -16.92 -13.88
C GLY A 51 -0.09 -17.97 -13.19
N GLY A 52 -0.75 -18.88 -13.92
CA GLY A 52 -1.48 -20.01 -13.34
C GLY A 52 -0.60 -21.19 -12.95
N VAL A 53 0.65 -21.25 -13.43
CA VAL A 53 1.54 -22.42 -13.27
C VAL A 53 1.80 -22.75 -11.80
N TYR A 54 1.85 -21.76 -10.90
CA TYR A 54 2.10 -22.01 -9.46
C TYR A 54 0.98 -22.83 -8.79
N GLN A 55 -0.21 -22.90 -9.39
CA GLN A 55 -1.33 -23.70 -8.90
C GLN A 55 -1.37 -25.09 -9.55
N CYS A 56 -0.46 -25.38 -10.48
CA CYS A 56 -0.38 -26.64 -11.20
C CYS A 56 0.76 -27.49 -10.61
N PRO A 57 0.48 -28.61 -9.93
CA PRO A 57 1.51 -29.40 -9.23
C PRO A 57 2.67 -29.88 -10.10
N LEU A 58 2.43 -30.12 -11.39
CA LEU A 58 3.44 -30.61 -12.35
C LEU A 58 4.18 -29.47 -13.08
N GLY A 59 3.79 -28.21 -12.84
CA GLY A 59 4.35 -27.05 -13.53
C GLY A 59 4.19 -27.10 -15.05
N ILE A 60 5.18 -26.56 -15.77
CA ILE A 60 5.29 -26.65 -17.24
C ILE A 60 6.70 -27.10 -17.65
N PRO A 61 6.86 -27.77 -18.81
CA PRO A 61 8.19 -28.13 -19.30
C PRO A 61 9.09 -26.92 -19.55
N HIS A 62 10.39 -27.02 -19.22
CA HIS A 62 11.38 -25.96 -19.44
C HIS A 62 11.42 -25.44 -20.88
N CYS A 63 11.15 -26.30 -21.88
CA CYS A 63 11.11 -25.90 -23.29
C CYS A 63 10.02 -24.85 -23.57
N LYS A 64 8.92 -24.84 -22.79
CA LYS A 64 7.85 -23.83 -22.91
C LYS A 64 8.33 -22.46 -22.43
N GLY A 65 9.06 -22.40 -21.32
CA GLY A 65 9.67 -21.13 -20.87
C GLY A 65 10.69 -20.60 -21.89
N LYS A 66 11.51 -21.47 -22.47
CA LYS A 66 12.45 -21.08 -23.55
C LYS A 66 11.72 -20.53 -24.78
N LEU A 67 10.60 -21.14 -25.17
CA LEU A 67 9.76 -20.65 -26.26
C LEU A 67 9.23 -19.24 -25.98
N VAL A 68 8.68 -19.01 -24.78
CA VAL A 68 8.16 -17.69 -24.36
C VAL A 68 9.26 -16.63 -24.38
N VAL A 69 10.46 -16.94 -23.85
CA VAL A 69 11.63 -16.04 -23.90
C VAL A 69 11.96 -15.65 -25.33
N SER A 70 12.00 -16.62 -26.25
CA SER A 70 12.29 -16.37 -27.66
C SER A 70 11.28 -15.43 -28.31
N ILE A 71 9.99 -15.59 -28.00
CA ILE A 71 8.93 -14.74 -28.53
C ILE A 71 9.04 -13.33 -27.95
N ALA A 72 9.20 -13.21 -26.64
CA ALA A 72 9.32 -11.93 -25.97
C ALA A 72 10.49 -11.11 -26.52
N GLU A 73 11.63 -11.75 -26.77
CA GLU A 73 12.79 -11.10 -27.36
C GLU A 73 12.59 -10.69 -28.81
N ASP A 74 11.93 -11.51 -29.62
CA ASP A 74 11.62 -11.15 -31.01
C ASP A 74 10.70 -9.93 -31.06
N LEU A 75 9.69 -9.89 -30.19
CA LEU A 75 8.80 -8.73 -30.05
C LEU A 75 9.60 -7.47 -29.66
N LEU A 76 10.45 -7.54 -28.64
CA LEU A 76 11.27 -6.40 -28.20
C LEU A 76 12.25 -5.94 -29.28
N ARG A 77 12.90 -6.87 -30.00
CA ARG A 77 13.85 -6.56 -31.07
C ARG A 77 13.17 -5.92 -32.28
N THR A 78 11.97 -6.37 -32.61
CA THR A 78 11.22 -5.91 -33.78
C THR A 78 10.30 -4.73 -33.47
N ALA A 79 10.24 -4.24 -32.22
CA ALA A 79 9.43 -3.09 -31.84
C ALA A 79 9.81 -1.83 -32.62
N ALA A 80 11.10 -1.54 -32.75
CA ALA A 80 11.59 -0.36 -33.47
C ALA A 80 11.42 -0.43 -35.01
N GLN A 81 11.12 -1.61 -35.57
CA GLN A 81 11.04 -1.81 -37.02
C GLN A 81 9.73 -1.31 -37.62
N ASN A 82 8.67 -1.21 -36.83
CA ASN A 82 7.35 -0.76 -37.29
C ASN A 82 6.69 0.11 -36.22
N SER A 83 6.59 1.42 -36.51
CA SER A 83 6.02 2.39 -35.58
C SER A 83 4.61 2.03 -35.13
N ARG A 84 3.77 1.45 -36.01
CA ARG A 84 2.38 1.05 -35.67
C ARG A 84 2.30 -0.08 -34.64
N LEU A 85 3.34 -0.90 -34.52
CA LEU A 85 3.37 -2.07 -33.63
C LEU A 85 4.33 -1.87 -32.45
N SER A 86 5.07 -0.76 -32.45
CA SER A 86 6.15 -0.51 -31.51
C SER A 86 5.68 -0.56 -30.05
N LEU A 87 4.54 0.06 -29.76
CA LEU A 87 3.94 0.08 -28.42
C LEU A 87 3.51 -1.33 -27.97
N GLN A 88 2.70 -2.02 -28.78
CA GLN A 88 2.14 -3.33 -28.44
C GLN A 88 3.24 -4.40 -28.32
N ARG A 89 4.23 -4.39 -29.22
CA ARG A 89 5.37 -5.30 -29.14
C ARG A 89 6.23 -5.06 -27.90
N THR A 90 6.43 -3.79 -27.54
CA THR A 90 7.16 -3.42 -26.32
C THR A 90 6.42 -3.89 -25.08
N GLN A 91 5.14 -3.57 -24.94
CA GLN A 91 4.31 -3.98 -23.81
C GLN A 91 4.21 -5.52 -23.70
N ALA A 92 3.92 -6.20 -24.82
CA ALA A 92 3.83 -7.66 -24.87
C ALA A 92 5.14 -8.35 -24.48
N GLY A 93 6.26 -7.88 -25.03
CA GLY A 93 7.58 -8.44 -24.72
C GLY A 93 7.90 -8.38 -23.23
N TRP A 94 7.73 -7.20 -22.61
CA TRP A 94 8.00 -7.04 -21.18
C TRP A 94 7.00 -7.78 -20.28
N LEU A 95 5.71 -7.80 -20.65
CA LEU A 95 4.69 -8.56 -19.92
C LEU A 95 5.04 -10.05 -19.88
N LEU A 96 5.44 -10.63 -21.01
CA LEU A 96 5.83 -12.04 -21.10
C LEU A 96 7.08 -12.33 -20.28
N LEU A 97 8.08 -11.45 -20.30
CA LEU A 97 9.28 -11.60 -19.45
C LEU A 97 8.92 -11.48 -17.96
N GLY A 98 8.01 -10.58 -17.58
CA GLY A 98 7.53 -10.46 -16.20
C GLY A 98 6.76 -11.69 -15.73
N ALA A 99 5.88 -12.23 -16.58
CA ALA A 99 5.14 -13.47 -16.31
C ALA A 99 6.06 -14.69 -16.20
N LEU A 100 7.11 -14.77 -17.02
CA LEU A 100 8.11 -15.84 -16.97
C LEU A 100 8.80 -15.93 -15.60
N MET A 101 9.03 -14.79 -14.93
CA MET A 101 9.68 -14.80 -13.60
C MET A 101 8.86 -15.56 -12.55
N THR A 102 7.54 -15.65 -12.73
CA THR A 102 6.64 -16.39 -11.81
C THR A 102 6.88 -17.89 -11.81
N LEU A 103 7.60 -18.42 -12.82
CA LEU A 103 8.00 -19.84 -12.90
C LEU A 103 9.15 -20.20 -11.94
N GLY A 104 9.78 -19.20 -11.32
CA GLY A 104 10.76 -19.38 -10.26
C GLY A 104 12.21 -19.60 -10.71
N SER A 105 13.10 -19.68 -9.73
CA SER A 105 14.56 -19.67 -9.89
C SER A 105 15.11 -20.78 -10.80
N SER A 106 14.49 -21.97 -10.79
CA SER A 106 14.95 -23.14 -11.55
C SER A 106 14.98 -22.88 -13.05
N LEU A 107 13.97 -22.19 -13.59
CA LEU A 107 13.90 -21.83 -15.00
C LEU A 107 14.66 -20.54 -15.30
N VAL A 108 14.49 -19.52 -14.45
CA VAL A 108 15.03 -18.18 -14.70
C VAL A 108 16.55 -18.16 -14.66
N ARG A 109 17.20 -19.01 -13.86
CA ARG A 109 18.67 -19.08 -13.75
C ARG A 109 19.37 -19.19 -15.11
N TYR A 110 18.82 -19.96 -16.04
CA TYR A 110 19.40 -20.16 -17.37
C TYR A 110 19.27 -18.94 -18.29
N HIS A 111 18.31 -18.05 -18.01
CA HIS A 111 18.04 -16.86 -18.79
C HIS A 111 18.57 -15.57 -18.14
N LEU A 112 18.94 -15.62 -16.85
CA LEU A 112 19.32 -14.45 -16.06
C LEU A 112 20.41 -13.57 -16.69
N PRO A 113 21.55 -14.08 -17.20
CA PRO A 113 22.57 -13.22 -17.82
C PRO A 113 22.02 -12.38 -18.97
N LYS A 114 21.09 -12.95 -19.74
CA LYS A 114 20.43 -12.30 -20.87
C LYS A 114 19.37 -11.31 -20.41
N MET A 115 18.59 -11.65 -19.39
CA MET A 115 17.62 -10.73 -18.79
C MET A 115 18.30 -9.47 -18.24
N LEU A 116 19.41 -9.63 -17.50
CA LEU A 116 20.20 -8.50 -16.99
C LEU A 116 20.72 -7.60 -18.12
N LEU A 117 21.07 -8.17 -19.27
CA LEU A 117 21.49 -7.40 -20.45
C LEU A 117 20.31 -6.63 -21.07
N LEU A 118 19.16 -7.28 -21.25
CA LEU A 118 17.96 -6.66 -21.79
C LEU A 118 17.52 -5.48 -20.92
N TRP A 119 17.39 -5.72 -19.61
CA TRP A 119 17.06 -4.72 -18.62
C TRP A 119 18.00 -3.52 -18.65
N ARG A 120 19.31 -3.75 -18.65
CA ARG A 120 20.31 -2.67 -18.73
C ARG A 120 20.15 -1.83 -20.00
N ASN A 121 19.82 -2.43 -21.14
CA ASN A 121 19.79 -1.74 -22.43
C ASN A 121 18.55 -0.86 -22.66
N VAL A 122 17.52 -0.97 -21.82
CA VAL A 122 16.30 -0.12 -21.91
C VAL A 122 16.52 1.26 -21.30
N PHE A 123 17.51 1.37 -20.42
CA PHE A 123 17.85 2.60 -19.72
C PHE A 123 19.12 3.21 -20.33
N PRO A 124 19.21 4.56 -20.38
CA PRO A 124 20.40 5.23 -20.88
C PRO A 124 21.57 4.93 -19.95
N ARG A 125 22.74 4.69 -20.54
CA ARG A 125 23.96 4.29 -19.82
C ARG A 125 24.67 5.47 -19.18
N SER A 126 24.28 6.69 -19.52
CA SER A 126 24.86 7.92 -18.98
C SER A 126 23.88 9.08 -19.08
N GLN A 127 24.10 10.12 -18.27
CA GLN A 127 23.37 11.37 -18.37
C GLN A 127 23.45 12.00 -19.77
N LYS A 128 24.59 11.86 -20.45
CA LYS A 128 24.79 12.33 -21.83
C LYS A 128 23.88 11.62 -22.82
N GLU A 129 23.68 10.32 -22.65
CA GLU A 129 22.75 9.54 -23.48
C GLU A 129 21.30 9.93 -23.23
N LEU A 130 20.93 10.17 -21.97
CA LEU A 130 19.59 10.66 -21.62
C LEU A 130 19.30 12.04 -22.25
N GLU A 131 20.25 12.99 -22.20
CA GLU A 131 20.08 14.29 -22.87
C GLU A 131 20.02 14.13 -24.41
N ALA A 132 20.75 13.17 -24.98
CA ALA A 132 20.68 12.89 -26.41
C ALA A 132 19.32 12.30 -26.83
N GLU A 133 18.73 11.41 -26.03
CA GLU A 133 17.36 10.91 -26.22
C GLU A 133 16.35 12.06 -26.17
N LYS A 134 16.50 12.96 -25.20
CA LYS A 134 15.65 14.16 -25.04
C LYS A 134 15.71 15.11 -26.23
N ALA A 135 16.87 15.27 -26.85
CA ALA A 135 17.01 16.13 -28.02
C ALA A 135 16.42 15.52 -29.31
N ARG A 136 16.30 14.19 -29.39
CA ARG A 136 15.93 13.47 -30.63
C ARG A 136 14.54 12.84 -30.60
N GLY A 137 14.01 12.52 -29.43
CA GLY A 137 12.74 11.81 -29.27
C GLY A 137 11.55 12.69 -29.62
N ASP A 138 10.62 12.16 -30.41
CA ASP A 138 9.29 12.73 -30.57
C ASP A 138 8.33 12.19 -29.50
N SER A 139 7.09 12.66 -29.53
CA SER A 139 6.08 12.30 -28.53
C SER A 139 5.80 10.80 -28.47
N PHE A 140 5.68 10.16 -29.63
CA PHE A 140 5.38 8.73 -29.72
C PHE A 140 6.59 7.89 -29.26
N THR A 141 7.80 8.28 -29.64
CA THR A 141 9.04 7.66 -29.20
C THR A 141 9.16 7.71 -27.67
N TRP A 142 8.83 8.85 -27.06
CA TRP A 142 8.80 8.99 -25.60
C TRP A 142 7.73 8.11 -24.95
N GLN A 143 6.55 7.98 -25.55
CA GLN A 143 5.52 7.06 -25.04
C GLN A 143 6.03 5.62 -25.03
N VAL A 144 6.55 5.12 -26.16
CA VAL A 144 7.11 3.76 -26.25
C VAL A 144 8.27 3.57 -25.28
N THR A 145 9.13 4.58 -25.13
CA THR A 145 10.28 4.53 -24.21
C THR A 145 9.86 4.41 -22.75
N LEU A 146 8.88 5.21 -22.31
CA LEU A 146 8.35 5.15 -20.94
C LEU A 146 7.64 3.82 -20.67
N GLU A 147 6.85 3.32 -21.62
CA GLU A 147 6.18 2.02 -21.53
C GLU A 147 7.17 0.86 -21.49
N GLY A 148 8.25 0.93 -22.27
CA GLY A 148 9.34 -0.03 -22.24
C GLY A 148 10.09 -0.03 -20.91
N ARG A 149 10.39 1.16 -20.36
CA ARG A 149 11.04 1.31 -19.04
C ARG A 149 10.15 0.80 -17.91
N ALA A 150 8.86 1.12 -17.94
CA ALA A 150 7.89 0.60 -16.99
C ALA A 150 7.78 -0.93 -17.07
N GLY A 151 7.68 -1.48 -18.29
CA GLY A 151 7.65 -2.93 -18.52
C GLY A 151 8.91 -3.63 -18.00
N ALA A 152 10.09 -3.06 -18.24
CA ALA A 152 11.36 -3.58 -17.72
C ALA A 152 11.39 -3.58 -16.18
N LEU A 153 11.03 -2.47 -15.53
CA LEU A 153 10.94 -2.38 -14.06
C LEU A 153 9.92 -3.39 -13.50
N CYS A 154 8.78 -3.57 -14.17
CA CYS A 154 7.78 -4.56 -13.78
C CYS A 154 8.33 -6.00 -13.86
N ALA A 155 9.07 -6.32 -14.92
CA ALA A 155 9.73 -7.62 -15.06
C ALA A 155 10.82 -7.84 -14.01
N MET A 156 11.62 -6.80 -13.70
CA MET A 156 12.59 -6.83 -12.61
C MET A 156 11.91 -7.02 -11.24
N ARG A 157 10.80 -6.32 -10.97
CA ARG A 157 9.99 -6.50 -9.74
C ARG A 157 9.53 -7.95 -9.62
N SER A 158 9.02 -8.52 -10.70
CA SER A 158 8.58 -9.92 -10.74
C SER A 158 9.74 -10.89 -10.48
N PHE A 159 10.93 -10.60 -11.01
CA PHE A 159 12.16 -11.36 -10.72
C PHE A 159 12.52 -11.31 -9.24
N VAL A 160 12.58 -10.12 -8.64
CA VAL A 160 12.91 -9.95 -7.22
C VAL A 160 11.90 -10.70 -6.33
N ALA A 161 10.61 -10.64 -6.65
CA ALA A 161 9.56 -11.28 -5.87
C ALA A 161 9.54 -12.82 -5.97
N HIS A 162 9.86 -13.39 -7.15
CA HIS A 162 9.67 -14.83 -7.41
C HIS A 162 10.96 -15.64 -7.50
N CYS A 163 12.12 -14.97 -7.59
CA CYS A 163 13.43 -15.61 -7.71
C CYS A 163 14.43 -15.17 -6.61
N PRO A 164 14.05 -15.18 -5.32
CA PRO A 164 14.92 -14.68 -4.25
C PRO A 164 16.27 -15.43 -4.16
N GLU A 165 16.31 -16.71 -4.51
CA GLU A 165 17.54 -17.52 -4.52
C GLU A 165 18.60 -17.04 -5.52
N LEU A 166 18.20 -16.25 -6.52
CA LEU A 166 19.08 -15.71 -7.55
C LEU A 166 19.55 -14.28 -7.22
N LEU A 167 19.05 -13.66 -6.15
CA LEU A 167 19.41 -12.29 -5.74
C LEU A 167 20.71 -12.28 -4.94
N THR A 168 21.82 -12.53 -5.62
CA THR A 168 23.15 -12.32 -5.04
C THR A 168 23.50 -10.82 -5.02
N GLU A 169 24.47 -10.42 -4.19
CA GLU A 169 25.00 -9.05 -4.15
C GLU A 169 25.42 -8.52 -5.54
N ASP A 170 25.99 -9.39 -6.40
CA ASP A 170 26.34 -9.02 -7.77
C ASP A 170 25.11 -8.75 -8.64
N VAL A 171 24.09 -9.62 -8.53
CA VAL A 171 22.84 -9.45 -9.27
C VAL A 171 22.12 -8.18 -8.82
N ILE A 172 22.05 -7.92 -7.51
CA ILE A 172 21.49 -6.69 -6.94
C ILE A 172 22.25 -5.47 -7.48
N ARG A 173 23.58 -5.46 -7.45
CA ARG A 173 24.39 -4.36 -8.00
C ARG A 173 24.08 -4.09 -9.47
N ARG A 174 23.90 -5.16 -10.27
CA ARG A 174 23.57 -5.04 -11.69
C ARG A 174 22.12 -4.59 -11.94
N LEU A 175 21.20 -4.89 -11.04
CA LEU A 175 19.82 -4.37 -11.07
C LEU A 175 19.78 -2.90 -10.65
N MET A 176 20.63 -2.48 -9.71
CA MET A 176 20.65 -1.10 -9.23
C MET A 176 21.03 -0.11 -10.34
N THR A 177 21.92 -0.46 -11.26
CA THR A 177 22.31 0.46 -12.36
C THR A 177 21.12 1.00 -13.18
N PRO A 178 20.23 0.16 -13.76
CA PRO A 178 19.04 0.67 -14.44
C PRO A 178 18.01 1.31 -13.51
N ILE A 179 17.89 0.87 -12.25
CA ILE A 179 16.96 1.46 -11.26
C ILE A 179 17.39 2.88 -10.88
N GLU A 180 18.67 3.12 -10.64
CA GLU A 180 19.25 4.44 -10.39
C GLU A 180 19.06 5.37 -11.59
N CYS A 181 19.25 4.84 -12.80
CA CYS A 181 18.97 5.57 -14.02
C CYS A 181 17.48 5.98 -14.10
N ALA A 182 16.55 5.08 -13.77
CA ALA A 182 15.13 5.39 -13.70
C ALA A 182 14.84 6.50 -12.68
N MET A 183 15.45 6.45 -11.48
CA MET A 183 15.33 7.50 -10.46
C MET A 183 15.82 8.87 -10.99
N THR A 184 16.99 8.91 -11.64
CA THR A 184 17.52 10.17 -12.22
C THR A 184 16.62 10.69 -13.34
N MET A 185 16.15 9.80 -14.22
CA MET A 185 15.26 10.16 -15.33
C MET A 185 13.96 10.79 -14.84
N MET A 186 13.39 10.32 -13.71
CA MET A 186 12.12 10.85 -13.20
C MET A 186 12.14 12.36 -13.00
N SER A 187 13.27 12.93 -12.56
CA SER A 187 13.43 14.38 -12.40
C SER A 187 13.29 15.18 -13.70
N GLN A 188 13.49 14.53 -14.85
CA GLN A 188 13.41 15.16 -16.18
C GLN A 188 12.05 15.00 -16.85
N VAL A 189 11.23 14.07 -16.37
CA VAL A 189 9.91 13.76 -16.95
C VAL A 189 8.99 14.97 -17.00
N PRO A 190 8.95 15.90 -16.02
CA PRO A 190 8.15 17.12 -16.13
C PRO A 190 8.53 17.98 -17.35
N ALA A 191 9.84 18.11 -17.63
CA ALA A 191 10.32 18.86 -18.79
C ALA A 191 9.94 18.15 -20.12
N ILE A 192 10.06 16.83 -20.17
CA ILE A 192 9.66 16.01 -21.32
C ILE A 192 8.14 16.16 -21.57
N THR A 193 7.34 16.07 -20.52
CA THR A 193 5.87 16.22 -20.59
C THR A 193 5.47 17.62 -21.04
N LYS A 194 6.22 18.65 -20.64
CA LYS A 194 5.99 20.03 -21.08
C LYS A 194 6.23 20.21 -22.58
N VAL A 195 7.22 19.54 -23.14
CA VAL A 195 7.58 19.63 -24.57
C VAL A 195 6.69 18.75 -25.45
N HIS A 196 6.42 17.52 -25.03
CA HIS A 196 5.75 16.50 -25.87
C HIS A 196 4.27 16.31 -25.54
N GLY A 197 3.78 16.81 -24.40
CA GLY A 197 2.35 16.88 -24.08
C GLY A 197 1.90 15.99 -22.92
N ALA A 198 0.70 16.26 -22.43
CA ALA A 198 0.18 15.68 -21.19
C ALA A 198 -0.21 14.19 -21.26
N HIS A 199 -0.36 13.61 -22.46
CA HIS A 199 -0.69 12.18 -22.60
C HIS A 199 0.44 11.27 -22.09
N LEU A 200 1.68 11.77 -22.00
CA LEU A 200 2.80 11.04 -21.42
C LEU A 200 2.72 10.90 -19.89
N LYS A 201 1.84 11.65 -19.21
CA LYS A 201 1.70 11.60 -17.74
C LYS A 201 1.33 10.20 -17.24
N ALA A 202 0.49 9.48 -17.99
CA ALA A 202 0.09 8.11 -17.63
C ALA A 202 1.27 7.14 -17.71
N SER A 203 2.02 7.14 -18.82
CA SER A 203 3.20 6.29 -18.98
C SER A 203 4.30 6.64 -17.96
N ALA A 204 4.48 7.93 -17.66
CA ALA A 204 5.37 8.38 -16.59
C ALA A 204 4.96 7.91 -15.20
N ALA A 205 3.66 7.99 -14.88
CA ALA A 205 3.11 7.48 -13.63
C ALA A 205 3.27 5.95 -13.51
N MET A 206 3.15 5.23 -14.62
CA MET A 206 3.41 3.79 -14.65
C MET A 206 4.89 3.48 -14.36
N VAL A 207 5.85 4.27 -14.88
CA VAL A 207 7.27 4.13 -14.50
C VAL A 207 7.45 4.35 -13.00
N ARG A 208 6.83 5.38 -12.41
CA ARG A 208 6.88 5.65 -10.96
C ARG A 208 6.35 4.49 -10.14
N LEU A 209 5.16 3.98 -10.49
CA LEU A 209 4.56 2.82 -9.83
C LEU A 209 5.55 1.65 -9.79
N ARG A 210 6.12 1.27 -10.94
CA ARG A 210 7.06 0.13 -11.02
C ARG A 210 8.38 0.38 -10.33
N LEU A 211 8.86 1.62 -10.34
CA LEU A 211 10.06 2.03 -9.63
C LEU A 211 9.86 1.92 -8.11
N TYR A 212 8.74 2.40 -7.60
CA TYR A 212 8.45 2.32 -6.16
C TYR A 212 8.24 0.86 -5.72
N ASP A 213 7.51 0.09 -6.52
CA ASP A 213 7.27 -1.33 -6.27
C ASP A 213 8.56 -2.15 -6.14
N ILE A 214 9.53 -1.95 -7.04
CA ILE A 214 10.79 -2.72 -6.98
C ILE A 214 11.69 -2.25 -5.83
N LEU A 215 11.76 -0.95 -5.57
CA LEU A 215 12.55 -0.40 -4.47
C LEU A 215 12.01 -0.90 -3.11
N ALA A 216 10.69 -1.05 -2.96
CA ALA A 216 10.09 -1.58 -1.74
C ALA A 216 10.45 -3.06 -1.47
N LEU A 217 10.90 -3.81 -2.48
CA LEU A 217 11.33 -5.20 -2.35
C LEU A 217 12.85 -5.36 -2.18
N LEU A 218 13.63 -4.33 -2.51
CA LEU A 218 15.09 -4.37 -2.40
C LEU A 218 15.53 -3.89 -1.01
N PRO A 219 16.67 -4.40 -0.47
CA PRO A 219 17.18 -3.93 0.81
C PRO A 219 17.49 -2.42 0.76
N PRO A 220 16.96 -1.58 1.68
CA PRO A 220 17.13 -0.12 1.62
C PRO A 220 18.59 0.34 1.54
N LYS A 221 19.50 -0.44 2.15
CA LYS A 221 20.96 -0.25 2.11
C LYS A 221 21.53 -0.10 0.70
N THR A 222 20.91 -0.73 -0.31
CA THR A 222 21.44 -0.74 -1.68
C THR A 222 21.20 0.58 -2.41
N TYR A 223 20.34 1.46 -1.89
CA TYR A 223 19.99 2.74 -2.51
C TYR A 223 19.96 3.92 -1.51
N GLU A 224 20.65 3.81 -0.38
CA GLU A 224 20.78 4.87 0.63
C GLU A 224 21.28 6.20 0.05
N GLY A 225 22.21 6.14 -0.91
CA GLY A 225 22.74 7.32 -1.60
C GLY A 225 21.70 8.13 -2.37
N SER A 226 20.55 7.52 -2.70
CA SER A 226 19.46 8.17 -3.46
C SER A 226 18.29 8.62 -2.59
N PHE A 227 18.33 8.42 -1.27
CA PHE A 227 17.20 8.72 -0.37
C PHE A 227 16.71 10.16 -0.46
N ASN A 228 17.60 11.15 -0.58
CA ASN A 228 17.16 12.55 -0.66
C ASN A 228 16.31 12.84 -1.90
N ALA A 229 16.71 12.31 -3.07
CA ALA A 229 15.94 12.48 -4.29
C ALA A 229 14.65 11.66 -4.22
N LEU A 230 14.74 10.40 -3.78
CA LEU A 230 13.60 9.50 -3.66
C LEU A 230 12.54 10.06 -2.71
N LEU A 231 12.91 10.48 -1.49
CA LEU A 231 11.95 11.01 -0.51
C LEU A 231 11.24 12.26 -1.01
N ARG A 232 11.92 13.14 -1.76
CA ARG A 232 11.27 14.30 -2.38
C ARG A 232 10.18 13.89 -3.36
N GLU A 233 10.46 12.90 -4.20
CA GLU A 233 9.46 12.35 -5.13
C GLU A 233 8.30 11.68 -4.38
N LEU A 234 8.58 10.80 -3.41
CA LEU A 234 7.54 10.11 -2.64
C LEU A 234 6.62 11.10 -1.91
N VAL A 235 7.22 12.09 -1.22
CA VAL A 235 6.48 13.12 -0.51
C VAL A 235 5.65 13.96 -1.48
N ALA A 236 6.19 14.35 -2.63
CA ALA A 236 5.44 15.10 -3.64
C ALA A 236 4.20 14.34 -4.14
N GLU A 237 4.29 13.02 -4.31
CA GLU A 237 3.16 12.17 -4.72
C GLU A 237 2.04 12.18 -3.68
N PHE A 238 2.31 11.78 -2.43
CA PHE A 238 1.25 11.63 -1.44
C PHE A 238 0.79 12.97 -0.83
N THR A 239 1.58 14.04 -0.92
CA THR A 239 1.13 15.42 -0.61
C THR A 239 0.39 16.09 -1.78
N LEU A 240 0.26 15.40 -2.91
CA LEU A 240 -0.42 15.89 -4.12
C LEU A 240 0.18 17.18 -4.69
N THR A 241 1.49 17.41 -4.54
CA THR A 241 2.13 18.67 -4.94
C THR A 241 1.89 19.00 -6.43
N ASP A 242 2.06 18.02 -7.31
CA ASP A 242 1.87 18.17 -8.76
C ASP A 242 0.55 17.56 -9.28
N ASN A 243 -0.30 17.05 -8.38
CA ASN A 243 -1.58 16.44 -8.72
C ASN A 243 -2.73 17.42 -8.48
N SER A 244 -3.49 17.72 -9.53
CA SER A 244 -4.69 18.55 -9.44
C SER A 244 -5.88 17.79 -8.87
N ALA A 245 -5.88 16.46 -8.95
CA ALA A 245 -6.93 15.61 -8.40
C ALA A 245 -6.75 15.44 -6.89
N ASN A 246 -7.86 15.35 -6.16
CA ASN A 246 -7.88 15.09 -4.72
C ASN A 246 -7.84 13.58 -4.44
N THR A 247 -6.89 12.87 -5.07
CA THR A 247 -6.79 11.41 -4.96
C THR A 247 -6.30 11.02 -3.56
N THR A 248 -6.99 10.06 -2.95
CA THR A 248 -6.64 9.48 -1.66
C THR A 248 -6.05 8.09 -1.83
N THR A 249 -5.14 7.72 -0.93
CA THR A 249 -4.60 6.37 -0.77
C THR A 249 -5.68 5.38 -0.32
N SER A 250 -5.53 4.12 -0.74
CA SER A 250 -6.37 3.01 -0.28
C SER A 250 -5.85 2.33 0.99
N LEU A 251 -4.59 2.59 1.37
CA LEU A 251 -3.88 1.84 2.41
C LEU A 251 -4.26 2.23 3.84
N LEU A 252 -4.98 3.33 4.05
CA LEU A 252 -5.23 3.82 5.41
C LEU A 252 -5.96 2.79 6.27
N ARG A 253 -6.99 2.16 5.72
CA ARG A 253 -7.77 1.14 6.43
C ARG A 253 -6.93 -0.10 6.77
N SER A 254 -6.00 -0.50 5.90
CA SER A 254 -5.14 -1.67 6.10
C SER A 254 -3.93 -1.40 7.02
N LEU A 255 -3.58 -0.12 7.22
CA LEU A 255 -2.56 0.30 8.18
C LEU A 255 -3.11 0.53 9.59
N CYS A 256 -4.40 0.86 9.72
CA CYS A 256 -5.12 0.80 10.98
C CYS A 256 -5.32 -0.65 11.43
N HIS A 257 -5.59 -0.88 12.71
CA HIS A 257 -5.87 -2.23 13.19
C HIS A 257 -7.19 -2.74 12.62
N TYR A 258 -7.25 -4.04 12.30
CA TYR A 258 -8.44 -4.69 11.74
C TYR A 258 -9.71 -4.45 12.57
N ASP A 259 -9.55 -4.48 13.90
CA ASP A 259 -10.66 -4.24 14.83
C ASP A 259 -11.21 -2.81 14.73
N ASP A 260 -10.48 -1.82 14.21
CA ASP A 260 -10.99 -0.45 14.11
C ASP A 260 -12.01 -0.27 12.97
N SER A 261 -12.28 -1.33 12.18
CA SER A 261 -13.25 -1.35 11.08
C SER A 261 -14.64 -0.81 11.45
N VAL A 262 -15.12 -1.07 12.67
CA VAL A 262 -16.42 -0.56 13.18
C VAL A 262 -16.44 0.97 13.24
N LEU A 263 -15.30 1.61 13.53
CA LEU A 263 -15.19 3.08 13.55
C LEU A 263 -15.04 3.69 12.14
N MET A 264 -14.70 2.86 11.15
CA MET A 264 -14.40 3.28 9.78
C MET A 264 -15.56 3.06 8.80
N GLY A 265 -16.75 2.68 9.31
CA GLY A 265 -17.99 2.57 8.53
C GLY A 265 -18.10 1.33 7.62
N SER A 266 -17.24 0.33 7.80
CA SER A 266 -17.25 -0.93 7.04
C SER A 266 -17.43 -2.10 8.00
N TRP A 267 -18.69 -2.40 8.32
CA TRP A 267 -19.04 -3.44 9.30
C TRP A 267 -19.24 -4.81 8.65
N LEU A 268 -19.84 -4.87 7.46
CA LEU A 268 -20.01 -6.10 6.71
C LEU A 268 -18.77 -6.34 5.85
N GLN A 269 -17.88 -7.19 6.35
CA GLN A 269 -16.69 -7.57 5.61
C GLN A 269 -16.91 -8.75 4.65
N GLU A 270 -18.01 -9.48 4.82
CA GLU A 270 -18.40 -10.64 4.02
C GLU A 270 -19.84 -10.45 3.52
N THR A 271 -20.03 -9.50 2.63
CA THR A 271 -21.25 -9.39 1.82
C THR A 271 -21.02 -9.97 0.44
N ASP A 272 -22.08 -10.55 -0.11
CA ASP A 272 -22.13 -10.95 -1.54
C ASP A 272 -21.84 -9.76 -2.47
N HIS A 273 -21.95 -8.53 -1.96
CA HIS A 273 -21.77 -7.27 -2.69
C HIS A 273 -20.64 -6.40 -2.16
N LYS A 274 -19.67 -6.95 -1.41
CA LYS A 274 -18.56 -6.22 -0.81
C LYS A 274 -17.85 -5.26 -1.78
N SER A 275 -17.59 -5.71 -3.00
CA SER A 275 -16.93 -4.90 -4.03
C SER A 275 -17.74 -3.65 -4.42
N ILE A 276 -19.07 -3.73 -4.40
CA ILE A 276 -19.96 -2.59 -4.66
C ILE A 276 -20.01 -1.69 -3.43
N GLU A 277 -20.13 -2.27 -2.24
CA GLU A 277 -20.19 -1.52 -0.98
C GLU A 277 -18.89 -0.72 -0.73
N ASP A 278 -17.73 -1.28 -1.06
CA ASP A 278 -16.44 -0.60 -0.99
C ASP A 278 -16.35 0.58 -1.98
N GLN A 279 -17.01 0.51 -3.14
CA GLN A 279 -17.10 1.62 -4.10
C GLN A 279 -18.03 2.74 -3.62
N LEU A 280 -18.96 2.46 -2.70
CA LEU A 280 -19.88 3.47 -2.16
C LEU A 280 -19.28 4.26 -0.99
N GLN A 281 -18.10 3.86 -0.50
CA GLN A 281 -17.45 4.51 0.63
C GLN A 281 -16.93 5.91 0.29
N PRO A 282 -16.86 6.85 1.26
CA PRO A 282 -16.42 8.24 1.03
C PRO A 282 -14.98 8.41 0.51
N ASN A 283 -14.20 7.32 0.38
CA ASN A 283 -12.89 7.24 -0.27
C ASN A 283 -12.87 6.14 -1.37
N SER A 284 -13.94 6.14 -2.18
CA SER A 284 -14.38 5.11 -3.15
C SER A 284 -13.36 4.65 -4.20
N ALA A 285 -12.27 5.38 -4.41
CA ALA A 285 -11.22 5.00 -5.37
C ALA A 285 -10.53 3.66 -5.00
N SER A 286 -10.68 3.21 -3.75
CA SER A 286 -10.20 1.91 -3.25
C SER A 286 -11.08 0.72 -3.66
N GLY A 287 -12.34 0.94 -4.07
CA GLY A 287 -13.27 -0.13 -4.43
C GLY A 287 -13.35 -0.42 -5.94
N SER A 288 -12.76 0.42 -6.79
CA SER A 288 -12.87 0.32 -8.25
C SER A 288 -11.78 -0.56 -8.88
N GLY A 289 -11.36 -1.62 -8.19
CA GLY A 289 -10.31 -2.52 -8.67
C GLY A 289 -10.72 -3.23 -9.96
N ALA A 290 -9.90 -3.12 -11.01
CA ALA A 290 -10.23 -3.69 -12.33
C ALA A 290 -8.97 -3.99 -13.15
N LEU A 291 -8.95 -5.11 -13.88
CA LEU A 291 -7.76 -5.59 -14.61
C LEU A 291 -7.20 -4.57 -15.61
N GLU A 292 -8.03 -3.69 -16.18
CA GLU A 292 -7.60 -2.64 -17.11
C GLU A 292 -6.69 -1.58 -16.47
N HIS A 293 -6.70 -1.43 -15.15
CA HIS A 293 -5.82 -0.50 -14.45
C HIS A 293 -4.37 -0.97 -14.43
N ASP A 294 -4.15 -2.29 -14.47
CA ASP A 294 -2.82 -2.88 -14.55
C ASP A 294 -2.84 -4.26 -15.23
N PRO A 295 -2.47 -4.34 -16.52
CA PRO A 295 -2.39 -5.60 -17.24
C PRO A 295 -1.40 -6.61 -16.66
N SER A 296 -0.40 -6.20 -15.86
CA SER A 296 0.56 -7.13 -15.26
C SER A 296 -0.05 -7.98 -14.14
N SER A 297 -1.16 -7.52 -13.55
CA SER A 297 -1.88 -8.24 -12.49
C SER A 297 -2.34 -9.64 -12.91
N ILE A 298 -2.55 -9.89 -14.21
CA ILE A 298 -3.04 -11.16 -14.73
C ILE A 298 -2.09 -12.34 -14.49
N TYR A 299 -0.79 -12.08 -14.30
CA TYR A 299 0.18 -13.12 -13.98
C TYR A 299 0.58 -13.13 -12.50
N LEU A 300 0.13 -12.16 -11.70
CA LEU A 300 0.41 -12.12 -10.27
C LEU A 300 -0.45 -13.14 -9.51
N ARG A 301 -0.04 -13.46 -8.28
CA ARG A 301 -0.83 -14.26 -7.36
C ARG A 301 -2.03 -13.44 -6.88
N VAL A 302 -3.19 -14.09 -6.81
CA VAL A 302 -4.40 -13.47 -6.27
C VAL A 302 -4.28 -13.39 -4.75
N PRO A 303 -4.60 -12.23 -4.12
CA PRO A 303 -4.70 -12.13 -2.67
C PRO A 303 -5.64 -13.18 -2.08
N VAL A 304 -5.38 -13.60 -0.84
CA VAL A 304 -6.24 -14.57 -0.14
C VAL A 304 -7.62 -13.95 0.07
N GLY A 305 -8.68 -14.68 -0.28
CA GLY A 305 -10.07 -14.22 -0.16
C GLY A 305 -10.62 -13.52 -1.42
N GLU A 306 -9.78 -13.27 -2.43
CA GLU A 306 -10.22 -12.71 -3.71
C GLU A 306 -10.27 -13.78 -4.81
N ALA A 307 -11.23 -13.65 -5.74
CA ALA A 307 -11.36 -14.54 -6.89
C ALA A 307 -10.62 -14.05 -8.14
N ILE A 308 -10.42 -12.74 -8.26
CA ILE A 308 -9.83 -12.06 -9.43
C ILE A 308 -8.96 -10.90 -8.92
N PRO A 309 -7.77 -10.65 -9.49
CA PRO A 309 -7.01 -9.46 -9.18
C PRO A 309 -7.80 -8.18 -9.49
N GLY A 310 -7.88 -7.27 -8.53
CA GLY A 310 -8.50 -5.95 -8.71
C GLY A 310 -7.49 -4.81 -8.55
N PRO A 311 -6.53 -4.62 -9.48
CA PRO A 311 -5.59 -3.51 -9.35
C PRO A 311 -6.35 -2.17 -9.41
N LEU A 312 -5.91 -1.22 -8.58
CA LEU A 312 -6.57 0.08 -8.43
C LEU A 312 -6.19 1.05 -9.56
N PRO A 313 -7.01 2.09 -9.82
CA PRO A 313 -6.66 3.14 -10.77
C PRO A 313 -5.25 3.67 -10.55
N LEU A 314 -4.52 3.93 -11.65
CA LEU A 314 -3.09 4.28 -11.61
C LEU A 314 -2.75 5.41 -10.63
N GLY A 315 -3.61 6.43 -10.51
CA GLY A 315 -3.41 7.53 -9.56
C GLY A 315 -3.41 7.09 -8.10
N VAL A 316 -4.26 6.13 -7.73
CA VAL A 316 -4.31 5.56 -6.38
C VAL A 316 -3.11 4.64 -6.16
N SER A 317 -2.85 3.74 -7.11
CA SER A 317 -1.74 2.78 -7.05
C SER A 317 -0.37 3.45 -6.87
N VAL A 318 -0.12 4.60 -7.52
CA VAL A 318 1.13 5.36 -7.36
C VAL A 318 1.25 5.95 -5.96
N ILE A 319 0.17 6.49 -5.39
CA ILE A 319 0.16 7.03 -4.02
C ILE A 319 0.36 5.88 -3.02
N ASP A 320 -0.30 4.75 -3.23
CA ASP A 320 -0.15 3.59 -2.35
C ASP A 320 1.29 3.06 -2.37
N ALA A 321 1.87 2.90 -3.56
CA ALA A 321 3.26 2.49 -3.71
C ALA A 321 4.24 3.50 -3.09
N SER A 322 3.96 4.81 -3.19
CA SER A 322 4.82 5.84 -2.59
C SER A 322 4.77 5.84 -1.07
N VAL A 323 3.57 5.66 -0.50
CA VAL A 323 3.33 5.51 0.95
C VAL A 323 3.97 4.24 1.52
N ALA A 324 3.86 3.12 0.80
CA ALA A 324 4.48 1.86 1.21
C ALA A 324 6.02 1.99 1.22
N LEU A 325 6.61 2.52 0.13
CA LEU A 325 8.05 2.72 0.04
C LEU A 325 8.57 3.74 1.06
N PHE A 326 7.80 4.79 1.35
CA PHE A 326 8.14 5.75 2.40
C PHE A 326 8.30 5.04 3.76
N GLY A 327 7.38 4.14 4.11
CA GLY A 327 7.47 3.36 5.36
C GLY A 327 8.69 2.46 5.44
N VAL A 328 9.12 1.87 4.31
CA VAL A 328 10.33 1.04 4.21
C VAL A 328 11.60 1.89 4.37
N VAL A 329 11.63 3.08 3.77
CA VAL A 329 12.83 3.95 3.76
C VAL A 329 12.97 4.73 5.07
N PHE A 330 11.88 5.22 5.67
CA PHE A 330 11.89 6.12 6.83
C PHE A 330 12.78 5.67 8.01
N PRO A 331 12.81 4.37 8.40
CA PRO A 331 13.69 3.88 9.47
C PRO A 331 15.18 4.07 9.20
N HIS A 332 15.58 4.19 7.93
CA HIS A 332 16.97 4.35 7.51
C HIS A 332 17.37 5.82 7.31
N VAL A 333 16.42 6.74 7.43
CA VAL A 333 16.64 8.18 7.23
C VAL A 333 17.23 8.82 8.49
N SER A 334 18.14 9.78 8.32
CA SER A 334 18.72 10.55 9.42
C SER A 334 17.66 11.38 10.16
N PHE A 335 17.84 11.58 11.47
CA PHE A 335 16.88 12.34 12.30
C PHE A 335 16.62 13.76 11.80
N LYS A 336 17.64 14.43 11.25
CA LYS A 336 17.50 15.77 10.65
C LYS A 336 16.49 15.77 9.51
N HIS A 337 16.58 14.81 8.60
CA HIS A 337 15.64 14.71 7.48
C HIS A 337 14.25 14.26 7.95
N ARG A 338 14.15 13.39 8.96
CA ARG A 338 12.85 13.02 9.56
C ARG A 338 12.11 14.24 10.10
N LEU A 339 12.81 15.11 10.85
CA LEU A 339 12.24 16.36 11.37
C LEU A 339 11.73 17.25 10.23
N GLN A 340 12.57 17.50 9.21
CA GLN A 340 12.20 18.33 8.06
C GLN A 340 10.96 17.81 7.32
N MET A 341 10.83 16.49 7.15
CA MET A 341 9.65 15.90 6.50
C MET A 341 8.39 16.07 7.36
N LEU A 342 8.48 15.85 8.67
CA LEU A 342 7.33 16.02 9.58
C LEU A 342 6.86 17.48 9.64
N ASP A 343 7.79 18.43 9.70
CA ASP A 343 7.47 19.86 9.66
C ASP A 343 6.83 20.25 8.33
N HIS A 344 7.38 19.73 7.21
CA HIS A 344 6.82 19.96 5.88
C HIS A 344 5.40 19.40 5.74
N PHE A 345 5.10 18.23 6.32
CA PHE A 345 3.74 17.68 6.34
C PHE A 345 2.74 18.63 7.00
N ALA A 346 3.11 19.22 8.13
CA ALA A 346 2.27 20.21 8.80
C ALA A 346 2.05 21.46 7.93
N GLU A 347 3.05 21.89 7.15
CA GLU A 347 2.91 22.99 6.20
C GLU A 347 1.97 22.65 5.03
N CYS A 348 2.12 21.48 4.40
CA CYS A 348 1.25 21.03 3.31
C CYS A 348 -0.22 21.01 3.73
N ILE A 349 -0.51 20.51 4.94
CA ILE A 349 -1.87 20.45 5.49
C ILE A 349 -2.43 21.87 5.71
N LYS A 350 -1.61 22.81 6.18
CA LYS A 350 -2.04 24.21 6.40
C LYS A 350 -2.29 24.96 5.09
N GLN A 351 -1.53 24.66 4.05
CA GLN A 351 -1.65 25.32 2.74
C GLN A 351 -2.86 24.82 1.94
N ALA A 352 -3.25 23.55 2.10
CA ALA A 352 -4.42 22.98 1.45
C ALA A 352 -5.74 23.43 2.12
N LYS A 353 -6.84 23.46 1.35
CA LYS A 353 -8.18 23.86 1.83
C LYS A 353 -9.27 22.89 1.36
N GLY A 354 -10.35 22.78 2.14
CA GLY A 354 -11.54 22.01 1.79
C GLY A 354 -11.22 20.53 1.53
N VAL A 355 -11.79 19.97 0.44
CA VAL A 355 -11.61 18.56 0.06
C VAL A 355 -10.14 18.21 -0.18
N ARG A 356 -9.34 19.14 -0.72
CA ARG A 356 -7.90 18.91 -0.94
C ARG A 356 -7.15 18.75 0.38
N GLN A 357 -7.51 19.53 1.40
CA GLN A 357 -6.91 19.40 2.73
C GLN A 357 -7.16 18.02 3.32
N GLN A 358 -8.40 17.52 3.19
CA GLN A 358 -8.75 16.18 3.67
C GLN A 358 -7.97 15.09 2.93
N ALA A 359 -7.84 15.19 1.60
CA ALA A 359 -7.07 14.23 0.81
C ALA A 359 -5.58 14.20 1.19
N VAL A 360 -4.96 15.39 1.31
CA VAL A 360 -3.56 15.54 1.75
C VAL A 360 -3.37 15.00 3.17
N GLN A 361 -4.31 15.28 4.09
CA GLN A 361 -4.26 14.75 5.46
C GLN A 361 -4.33 13.22 5.46
N LEU A 362 -5.28 12.61 4.74
CA LEU A 362 -5.42 11.15 4.69
C LEU A 362 -4.14 10.49 4.17
N ASN A 363 -3.58 11.01 3.09
CA ASN A 363 -2.35 10.49 2.50
C ASN A 363 -1.14 10.63 3.45
N ILE A 364 -0.96 11.79 4.07
CA ILE A 364 0.11 12.05 5.04
C ILE A 364 -0.01 11.12 6.25
N PHE A 365 -1.20 10.98 6.83
CA PHE A 365 -1.41 10.10 7.99
C PHE A 365 -1.14 8.64 7.65
N THR A 366 -1.50 8.22 6.43
CA THR A 366 -1.17 6.87 5.94
C THR A 366 0.35 6.68 5.82
N ALA A 367 1.08 7.66 5.28
CA ALA A 367 2.55 7.65 5.23
C ALA A 367 3.19 7.63 6.62
N VAL A 368 2.70 8.44 7.56
CA VAL A 368 3.19 8.47 8.95
C VAL A 368 2.94 7.14 9.65
N LEU A 369 1.76 6.53 9.49
CA LEU A 369 1.46 5.21 10.02
C LEU A 369 2.37 4.13 9.43
N SER A 370 2.58 4.16 8.11
CA SER A 370 3.52 3.27 7.39
C SER A 370 4.94 3.40 7.94
N ALA A 371 5.40 4.63 8.18
CA ALA A 371 6.70 4.92 8.78
C ALA A 371 6.83 4.45 10.24
N LEU A 372 5.81 4.67 11.08
CA LEU A 372 5.81 4.21 12.46
C LEU A 372 5.80 2.68 12.55
N LYS A 373 5.02 2.01 11.68
CA LYS A 373 5.04 0.56 11.53
C LYS A 373 6.43 0.07 11.10
N GLY A 374 7.03 0.68 10.09
CA GLY A 374 8.39 0.37 9.65
C GLY A 374 9.44 0.56 10.74
N LEU A 375 9.31 1.59 11.59
CA LEU A 375 10.19 1.80 12.75
C LEU A 375 10.05 0.67 13.78
N ALA A 376 8.82 0.26 14.09
CA ALA A 376 8.54 -0.83 15.03
C ALA A 376 9.10 -2.17 14.52
N GLU A 377 8.87 -2.50 13.24
CA GLU A 377 9.34 -3.73 12.61
C GLU A 377 10.88 -3.80 12.57
N ASN A 378 11.55 -2.67 12.30
CA ASN A 378 13.01 -2.57 12.30
C ASN A 378 13.62 -2.33 13.69
N LYS A 379 12.80 -2.26 14.76
CA LYS A 379 13.23 -1.90 16.12
C LYS A 379 14.06 -0.62 16.18
N SER A 380 13.76 0.35 15.30
CA SER A 380 14.41 1.65 15.23
C SER A 380 13.63 2.68 16.04
N THR A 381 14.34 3.64 16.65
CA THR A 381 13.71 4.73 17.39
C THR A 381 13.18 5.81 16.44
N LEU A 382 12.18 6.58 16.88
CA LEU A 382 11.64 7.72 16.13
C LEU A 382 12.68 8.85 15.98
N GLY A 383 13.42 9.12 17.06
CA GLY A 383 14.45 10.14 17.12
C GLY A 383 14.44 10.94 18.44
N PRO A 384 15.24 12.01 18.52
CA PRO A 384 15.33 12.89 19.68
C PRO A 384 14.04 13.70 19.91
N GLU A 385 13.99 14.45 21.01
CA GLU A 385 12.79 15.18 21.47
C GLU A 385 12.18 16.11 20.41
N GLU A 386 12.99 16.75 19.56
CA GLU A 386 12.52 17.63 18.48
C GLU A 386 11.68 16.88 17.44
N VAL A 387 12.16 15.72 16.97
CA VAL A 387 11.43 14.85 16.03
C VAL A 387 10.13 14.38 16.67
N ARG A 388 10.18 13.98 17.95
CA ARG A 388 9.00 13.53 18.70
C ARG A 388 7.97 14.66 18.86
N LYS A 389 8.40 15.90 19.11
CA LYS A 389 7.53 17.07 19.23
C LYS A 389 6.83 17.38 17.91
N SER A 390 7.55 17.36 16.79
CA SER A 390 6.96 17.59 15.46
C SER A 390 5.95 16.52 15.08
N ALA A 391 6.29 15.24 15.24
CA ALA A 391 5.36 14.12 15.01
C ALA A 391 4.12 14.21 15.93
N LEU A 392 4.32 14.57 17.20
CA LEU A 392 3.23 14.68 18.16
C LEU A 392 2.29 15.83 17.82
N ALA A 393 2.82 16.99 17.41
CA ALA A 393 2.01 18.13 16.99
C ALA A 393 1.09 17.78 15.81
N LEU A 394 1.61 17.02 14.84
CA LEU A 394 0.85 16.51 13.71
C LEU A 394 -0.28 15.58 14.17
N VAL A 395 0.04 14.56 14.98
CA VAL A 395 -0.92 13.55 15.44
C VAL A 395 -1.99 14.15 16.35
N MET A 396 -1.61 14.96 17.33
CA MET A 396 -2.55 15.59 18.27
C MET A 396 -3.51 16.53 17.54
N GLY A 397 -3.04 17.24 16.51
CA GLY A 397 -3.89 18.12 15.70
C GLY A 397 -4.99 17.40 14.91
N ALA A 398 -4.89 16.07 14.73
CA ALA A 398 -5.88 15.28 14.01
C ALA A 398 -6.84 14.49 14.92
N LEU A 399 -6.59 14.42 16.23
CA LEU A 399 -7.52 13.82 17.19
C LEU A 399 -8.84 14.61 17.28
N ASP A 400 -8.79 15.92 17.02
CA ASP A 400 -9.94 16.81 17.01
C ASP A 400 -10.47 17.06 15.56
N ASN A 401 -10.17 16.18 14.61
CA ASN A 401 -10.60 16.33 13.22
C ASN A 401 -12.07 15.91 13.02
N PRO A 402 -12.90 16.64 12.26
CA PRO A 402 -14.29 16.24 12.00
C PRO A 402 -14.42 14.92 11.22
N ASN A 403 -13.39 14.49 10.49
CA ASN A 403 -13.41 13.21 9.78
C ASN A 403 -13.09 12.04 10.73
N PRO A 404 -14.01 11.08 10.95
CA PRO A 404 -13.79 9.91 11.81
C PRO A 404 -12.58 9.07 11.40
N ILE A 405 -12.32 8.93 10.10
CA ILE A 405 -11.19 8.13 9.60
C ILE A 405 -9.86 8.76 10.03
N LEU A 406 -9.76 10.10 9.99
CA LEU A 406 -8.56 10.82 10.44
C LEU A 406 -8.38 10.75 11.96
N ARG A 407 -9.47 10.85 12.73
CA ARG A 407 -9.42 10.62 14.19
C ARG A 407 -8.92 9.21 14.52
N CYS A 408 -9.39 8.21 13.77
CA CYS A 408 -8.96 6.83 13.90
C CYS A 408 -7.46 6.66 13.61
N ALA A 409 -7.01 7.21 12.47
CA ALA A 409 -5.61 7.21 12.07
C ALA A 409 -4.70 7.91 13.09
N ALA A 410 -5.18 9.00 13.70
CA ALA A 410 -4.45 9.75 14.71
C ALA A 410 -4.31 8.96 16.03
N GLY A 411 -5.39 8.31 16.50
CA GLY A 411 -5.33 7.43 17.67
C GLY A 411 -4.34 6.28 17.47
N GLU A 412 -4.44 5.62 16.33
CA GLU A 412 -3.52 4.55 15.91
C GLU A 412 -2.06 5.05 15.85
N ALA A 413 -1.83 6.23 15.25
CA ALA A 413 -0.50 6.83 15.16
C ALA A 413 0.08 7.16 16.54
N LEU A 414 -0.74 7.69 17.46
CA LEU A 414 -0.31 7.97 18.83
C LEU A 414 0.12 6.68 19.56
N GLY A 415 -0.64 5.60 19.41
CA GLY A 415 -0.30 4.29 19.96
C GLY A 415 1.02 3.74 19.41
N ARG A 416 1.20 3.76 18.09
CA ARG A 416 2.46 3.32 17.44
C ARG A 416 3.64 4.23 17.79
N MET A 417 3.42 5.53 17.95
CA MET A 417 4.44 6.44 18.47
C MET A 417 4.87 6.04 19.88
N ALA A 418 3.91 5.73 20.77
CA ALA A 418 4.22 5.27 22.12
C ALA A 418 5.04 3.97 22.12
N GLN A 419 4.71 3.03 21.23
CA GLN A 419 5.46 1.79 21.03
C GLN A 419 6.92 2.04 20.62
N VAL A 420 7.13 2.91 19.62
CA VAL A 420 8.46 3.18 19.06
C VAL A 420 9.31 4.07 19.97
N VAL A 421 8.67 4.95 20.74
CA VAL A 421 9.38 5.77 21.75
C VAL A 421 9.77 4.92 22.96
N GLY A 422 8.88 4.03 23.42
CA GLY A 422 9.19 3.06 24.49
C GLY A 422 9.48 3.66 25.88
N GLU A 423 9.21 4.96 26.08
CA GLU A 423 9.47 5.65 27.35
C GLU A 423 8.18 5.78 28.18
N ALA A 424 8.21 5.28 29.43
CA ALA A 424 7.07 5.36 30.35
C ALA A 424 6.62 6.81 30.61
N THR A 425 7.55 7.77 30.67
CA THR A 425 7.26 9.20 30.84
C THR A 425 6.49 9.78 29.65
N PHE A 426 6.81 9.33 28.43
CA PHE A 426 6.09 9.74 27.22
C PHE A 426 4.66 9.19 27.26
N ILE A 427 4.49 7.90 27.55
CA ILE A 427 3.19 7.24 27.65
C ILE A 427 2.31 7.94 28.70
N ALA A 428 2.86 8.19 29.89
CA ALA A 428 2.15 8.87 30.97
C ALA A 428 1.67 10.27 30.56
N ARG A 429 2.53 11.04 29.89
CA ARG A 429 2.18 12.37 29.38
C ARG A 429 1.05 12.32 28.34
N MET A 430 1.06 11.33 27.43
CA MET A 430 0.02 11.18 26.42
C MET A 430 -1.33 10.76 27.03
N ALA A 431 -1.31 9.83 27.98
CA ALA A 431 -2.50 9.44 28.73
C ALA A 431 -3.08 10.63 29.50
N GLN A 432 -2.23 11.37 30.22
CA GLN A 432 -2.64 12.55 31.00
C GLN A 432 -3.26 13.64 30.11
N THR A 433 -2.65 13.93 28.95
CA THR A 433 -3.19 14.90 27.98
C THR A 433 -4.60 14.49 27.54
N SER A 434 -4.83 13.20 27.28
CA SER A 434 -6.14 12.70 26.90
C SER A 434 -7.14 12.74 28.07
N PHE A 435 -6.71 12.47 29.30
CA PHE A 435 -7.56 12.62 30.48
C PHE A 435 -8.04 14.06 30.67
N ASP A 436 -7.14 15.03 30.55
CA ASP A 436 -7.47 16.44 30.75
C ASP A 436 -8.41 16.95 29.64
N LYS A 437 -8.21 16.47 28.41
CA LYS A 437 -9.11 16.75 27.29
C LYS A 437 -10.49 16.13 27.47
N LEU A 438 -10.59 14.86 27.86
CA LEU A 438 -11.89 14.20 28.07
C LEU A 438 -12.68 14.80 29.24
N LYS A 439 -12.00 15.35 30.25
CA LYS A 439 -12.67 16.06 31.36
C LYS A 439 -13.23 17.43 30.95
N SER A 440 -12.56 18.13 30.04
CA SER A 440 -12.91 19.51 29.67
C SER A 440 -13.78 19.60 28.41
N ALA A 441 -13.64 18.65 27.48
CA ALA A 441 -14.35 18.64 26.21
C ALA A 441 -15.83 18.31 26.38
N ARG A 442 -16.67 19.03 25.63
CA ARG A 442 -18.12 18.81 25.57
C ARG A 442 -18.61 18.41 24.18
N ASP A 443 -17.80 18.61 23.16
CA ASP A 443 -18.08 18.23 21.79
C ASP A 443 -17.78 16.74 21.54
N VAL A 444 -18.52 16.15 20.60
CA VAL A 444 -18.39 14.75 20.21
C VAL A 444 -17.02 14.45 19.59
N VAL A 445 -16.48 15.41 18.83
CA VAL A 445 -15.24 15.24 18.04
C VAL A 445 -14.04 14.98 18.95
N SER A 446 -13.80 15.87 19.92
CA SER A 446 -12.69 15.74 20.85
C SER A 446 -12.87 14.52 21.78
N ARG A 447 -14.11 14.23 22.21
CA ARG A 447 -14.40 13.10 23.10
C ARG A 447 -14.11 11.76 22.48
N THR A 448 -14.53 11.55 21.23
CA THR A 448 -14.28 10.31 20.49
C THR A 448 -12.79 10.14 20.16
N GLY A 449 -12.13 11.16 19.62
CA GLY A 449 -10.70 11.11 19.26
C GLY A 449 -9.80 10.77 20.45
N HIS A 450 -9.98 11.47 21.58
CA HIS A 450 -9.20 11.20 22.79
C HIS A 450 -9.59 9.90 23.51
N SER A 451 -10.82 9.40 23.35
CA SER A 451 -11.20 8.06 23.85
C SER A 451 -10.42 6.97 23.13
N LEU A 452 -10.38 7.04 21.79
CA LEU A 452 -9.61 6.09 20.99
C LEU A 452 -8.11 6.18 21.23
N ALA A 453 -7.58 7.41 21.39
CA ALA A 453 -6.19 7.61 21.76
C ALA A 453 -5.79 6.82 23.02
N LEU A 454 -6.65 6.79 24.06
CA LEU A 454 -6.42 5.96 25.24
C LEU A 454 -6.41 4.47 24.89
N GLY A 455 -7.41 3.98 24.16
CA GLY A 455 -7.48 2.58 23.73
C GLY A 455 -6.24 2.14 22.94
N CYS A 456 -5.79 2.94 21.98
CA CYS A 456 -4.61 2.68 21.17
C CYS A 456 -3.30 2.70 21.99
N LEU A 457 -3.17 3.60 22.98
CA LEU A 457 -2.01 3.59 23.89
C LEU A 457 -1.90 2.24 24.62
N HIS A 458 -3.01 1.71 25.15
CA HIS A 458 -3.02 0.41 25.82
C HIS A 458 -2.77 -0.75 24.85
N ARG A 459 -3.37 -0.73 23.65
CA ARG A 459 -3.14 -1.73 22.60
C ARG A 459 -1.66 -1.92 22.28
N TYR A 460 -0.94 -0.82 22.06
CA TYR A 460 0.43 -0.86 21.53
C TYR A 460 1.52 -0.98 22.59
N VAL A 461 1.25 -0.54 23.82
CA VAL A 461 2.19 -0.62 24.95
C VAL A 461 1.95 -1.85 25.80
N GLY A 462 0.73 -2.40 25.78
CA GLY A 462 0.28 -3.52 26.60
C GLY A 462 0.12 -3.19 28.09
N GLY A 463 -0.52 -4.09 28.84
CA GLY A 463 -0.84 -3.87 30.26
C GLY A 463 0.37 -3.56 31.17
N ILE A 464 1.57 -4.05 30.83
CA ILE A 464 2.78 -3.83 31.65
C ILE A 464 3.27 -2.37 31.56
N GLY A 465 3.21 -1.75 30.37
CA GLY A 465 3.71 -0.38 30.20
C GLY A 465 2.66 0.70 30.48
N SER A 466 1.37 0.35 30.53
CA SER A 466 0.26 1.30 30.78
C SER A 466 -0.49 1.06 32.10
N GLY A 467 -0.10 0.07 32.90
CA GLY A 467 -0.81 -0.36 34.11
C GLY A 467 -1.09 0.76 35.14
N GLN A 468 -0.20 1.75 35.25
CA GLN A 468 -0.38 2.91 36.15
C GLN A 468 -1.60 3.77 35.77
N HIS A 469 -1.98 3.78 34.49
CA HIS A 469 -3.07 4.60 33.96
C HIS A 469 -4.33 3.80 33.67
N LEU A 470 -4.29 2.48 33.86
CA LEU A 470 -5.39 1.57 33.56
C LEU A 470 -6.67 1.96 34.30
N LYS A 471 -6.58 2.19 35.62
CA LYS A 471 -7.72 2.58 36.45
C LYS A 471 -8.44 3.81 35.90
N THR A 472 -7.70 4.89 35.70
CA THR A 472 -8.25 6.17 35.22
C THR A 472 -8.83 6.05 33.81
N SER A 473 -8.14 5.33 32.92
CA SER A 473 -8.61 5.11 31.54
C SER A 473 -9.94 4.37 31.53
N VAL A 474 -10.03 3.25 32.26
CA VAL A 474 -11.25 2.46 32.38
C VAL A 474 -12.38 3.28 32.99
N SER A 475 -12.14 3.99 34.09
CA SER A 475 -13.19 4.81 34.73
C SER A 475 -13.75 5.90 33.81
N ILE A 476 -12.90 6.58 33.04
CA ILE A 476 -13.34 7.62 32.09
C ILE A 476 -14.15 6.99 30.95
N LEU A 477 -13.66 5.89 30.37
CA LEU A 477 -14.34 5.23 29.23
C LEU A 477 -15.66 4.59 29.65
N LEU A 478 -15.75 4.02 30.85
CA LEU A 478 -17.02 3.53 31.41
C LEU A 478 -18.05 4.67 31.53
N ALA A 479 -17.63 5.82 32.04
CA ALA A 479 -18.52 6.98 32.18
C ALA A 479 -18.97 7.54 30.82
N LEU A 480 -18.07 7.63 29.84
CA LEU A 480 -18.41 8.10 28.49
C LEU A 480 -19.30 7.11 27.74
N ALA A 481 -19.14 5.80 27.94
CA ALA A 481 -20.02 4.80 27.37
C ALA A 481 -21.46 4.87 27.92
N GLN A 482 -21.64 5.37 29.15
CA GLN A 482 -22.96 5.62 29.75
C GLN A 482 -23.61 6.92 29.28
N ASP A 483 -22.88 7.80 28.57
CA ASP A 483 -23.41 9.07 28.09
C ASP A 483 -24.39 8.86 26.93
N GLY A 484 -25.68 8.74 27.25
CA GLY A 484 -26.76 8.56 26.28
C GLY A 484 -27.04 9.79 25.40
N SER A 485 -26.32 10.91 25.57
CA SER A 485 -26.50 12.11 24.74
C SER A 485 -25.97 11.93 23.32
N SER A 486 -25.02 11.02 23.09
CA SER A 486 -24.41 10.78 21.78
C SER A 486 -24.01 9.31 21.61
N HIS A 487 -24.68 8.61 20.70
CA HIS A 487 -24.35 7.22 20.35
C HIS A 487 -22.92 7.11 19.76
N GLU A 488 -22.43 8.13 19.04
CA GLU A 488 -21.07 8.14 18.50
C GLU A 488 -20.02 8.09 19.63
N VAL A 489 -20.20 8.89 20.69
CA VAL A 489 -19.32 8.85 21.88
C VAL A 489 -19.39 7.48 22.55
N GLN A 490 -20.58 6.88 22.65
CA GLN A 490 -20.73 5.54 23.22
C GLN A 490 -19.97 4.49 22.42
N THR A 491 -20.15 4.45 21.09
CA THR A 491 -19.47 3.52 20.19
C THR A 491 -17.95 3.60 20.36
N TRP A 492 -17.38 4.80 20.27
CA TRP A 492 -15.93 4.99 20.35
C TRP A 492 -15.37 4.67 21.74
N SER A 493 -16.11 4.99 22.80
CA SER A 493 -15.70 4.69 24.18
C SER A 493 -15.74 3.19 24.46
N LEU A 494 -16.79 2.48 24.02
CA LEU A 494 -16.90 1.03 24.14
C LEU A 494 -15.85 0.30 23.32
N HIS A 495 -15.59 0.76 22.09
CA HIS A 495 -14.51 0.21 21.26
C HIS A 495 -13.17 0.37 21.98
N SER A 496 -12.86 1.58 22.45
CA SER A 496 -11.63 1.86 23.20
C SER A 496 -11.51 1.00 24.46
N LEU A 497 -12.62 0.76 25.15
CA LEU A 497 -12.67 -0.11 26.33
C LEU A 497 -12.36 -1.57 25.95
N ALA A 498 -12.90 -2.07 24.85
CA ALA A 498 -12.57 -3.41 24.34
C ALA A 498 -11.07 -3.55 24.04
N LEU A 499 -10.44 -2.53 23.44
CA LEU A 499 -8.99 -2.53 23.21
C LEU A 499 -8.19 -2.63 24.50
N ILE A 500 -8.63 -1.93 25.56
CA ILE A 500 -7.99 -2.02 26.87
C ILE A 500 -8.17 -3.40 27.48
N VAL A 501 -9.36 -4.00 27.38
CA VAL A 501 -9.63 -5.35 27.89
C VAL A 501 -8.69 -6.36 27.23
N ASP A 502 -8.64 -6.38 25.90
CA ASP A 502 -7.81 -7.31 25.12
C ASP A 502 -6.31 -7.18 25.42
N SER A 503 -5.84 -5.94 25.63
CA SER A 503 -4.42 -5.63 25.84
C SER A 503 -3.94 -5.78 27.29
N SER A 504 -4.86 -5.75 28.26
CA SER A 504 -4.52 -5.73 29.70
C SER A 504 -4.39 -7.12 30.32
N GLY A 505 -4.99 -8.16 29.70
CA GLY A 505 -4.94 -9.53 30.21
C GLY A 505 -5.33 -9.63 31.70
N PRO A 506 -4.60 -10.37 32.54
CA PRO A 506 -4.94 -10.56 33.96
C PRO A 506 -5.04 -9.27 34.78
N MET A 507 -4.40 -8.18 34.34
CA MET A 507 -4.46 -6.89 35.04
C MET A 507 -5.86 -6.27 34.99
N TYR A 508 -6.71 -6.72 34.08
CA TYR A 508 -8.08 -6.23 33.94
C TYR A 508 -9.07 -6.84 34.97
N ARG A 509 -8.68 -7.86 35.75
CA ARG A 509 -9.59 -8.60 36.64
C ARG A 509 -10.45 -7.72 37.56
N GLY A 510 -9.87 -6.66 38.14
CA GLY A 510 -10.59 -5.75 39.03
C GLY A 510 -11.65 -4.86 38.34
N TYR A 511 -11.71 -4.88 37.01
CA TYR A 511 -12.62 -4.08 36.20
C TYR A 511 -13.65 -4.92 35.44
N VAL A 512 -13.57 -6.25 35.51
CA VAL A 512 -14.48 -7.16 34.80
C VAL A 512 -15.93 -6.92 35.18
N GLU A 513 -16.25 -6.89 36.49
CA GLU A 513 -17.61 -6.70 36.98
C GLU A 513 -18.20 -5.32 36.61
N PRO A 514 -17.49 -4.19 36.82
CA PRO A 514 -17.94 -2.88 36.33
C PRO A 514 -18.22 -2.86 34.82
N THR A 515 -17.34 -3.44 34.01
CA THR A 515 -17.51 -3.46 32.55
C THR A 515 -18.66 -4.37 32.12
N LEU A 516 -18.85 -5.52 32.77
CA LEU A 516 -19.99 -6.40 32.50
C LEU A 516 -21.32 -5.74 32.86
N SER A 517 -21.39 -5.07 34.01
CA SER A 517 -22.57 -4.31 34.44
C SER A 517 -22.93 -3.20 33.45
N LEU A 518 -21.91 -2.48 32.94
CA LEU A 518 -22.08 -1.51 31.86
C LEU A 518 -22.66 -2.17 30.61
N VAL A 519 -22.06 -3.27 30.15
CA VAL A 519 -22.49 -3.96 28.91
C VAL A 519 -23.95 -4.40 29.02
N LEU A 520 -24.34 -5.00 30.15
CA LEU A 520 -25.73 -5.41 30.41
C LEU A 520 -26.69 -4.22 30.43
N THR A 521 -26.31 -3.13 31.11
CA THR A 521 -27.13 -1.92 31.19
C THR A 521 -27.37 -1.32 29.80
N LEU A 522 -26.32 -1.19 29.00
CA LEU A 522 -26.43 -0.62 27.65
C LEU A 522 -27.17 -1.54 26.69
N LEU A 523 -27.00 -2.86 26.80
CA LEU A 523 -27.76 -3.82 26.00
C LEU A 523 -29.28 -3.69 26.20
N LEU A 524 -29.71 -3.37 27.43
CA LEU A 524 -31.12 -3.23 27.79
C LEU A 524 -31.69 -1.83 27.51
N THR A 525 -30.85 -0.80 27.44
CA THR A 525 -31.30 0.61 27.37
C THR A 525 -31.06 1.26 26.02
N VAL A 526 -30.05 0.84 25.26
CA VAL A 526 -29.71 1.43 23.96
C VAL A 526 -30.70 0.95 22.89
N PRO A 527 -31.30 1.86 22.11
CA PRO A 527 -32.20 1.49 21.02
C PRO A 527 -31.56 0.50 20.02
N PRO A 528 -32.30 -0.50 19.51
CA PRO A 528 -31.78 -1.45 18.52
C PRO A 528 -31.29 -0.80 17.21
N SER A 529 -31.78 0.41 16.90
CA SER A 529 -31.34 1.20 15.74
C SER A 529 -29.89 1.67 15.82
N HIS A 530 -29.30 1.74 17.02
CA HIS A 530 -27.89 2.12 17.21
C HIS A 530 -26.99 0.89 17.07
N THR A 531 -26.93 0.34 15.85
CA THR A 531 -26.25 -0.93 15.54
C THR A 531 -24.77 -0.93 15.93
N GLU A 532 -24.05 0.18 15.73
CA GLU A 532 -22.62 0.31 16.07
C GLU A 532 -22.35 0.15 17.57
N VAL A 533 -23.24 0.69 18.42
CA VAL A 533 -23.13 0.56 19.88
C VAL A 533 -23.26 -0.92 20.27
N HIS A 534 -24.27 -1.61 19.73
CA HIS A 534 -24.48 -3.05 19.99
C HIS A 534 -23.31 -3.91 19.50
N GLN A 535 -22.69 -3.56 18.38
CA GLN A 535 -21.48 -4.25 17.89
C GLN A 535 -20.30 -4.07 18.85
N CYS A 536 -20.07 -2.84 19.34
CA CYS A 536 -19.03 -2.58 20.33
C CYS A 536 -19.31 -3.27 21.68
N LEU A 537 -20.59 -3.40 22.08
CA LEU A 537 -20.97 -4.21 23.25
C LEU A 537 -20.58 -5.67 23.06
N GLY A 538 -20.90 -6.27 21.91
CA GLY A 538 -20.54 -7.65 21.59
C GLY A 538 -19.03 -7.88 21.59
N ARG A 539 -18.25 -6.94 21.05
CA ARG A 539 -16.78 -6.99 21.08
C ARG A 539 -16.22 -6.86 22.49
N CYS A 540 -16.74 -5.93 23.29
CA CYS A 540 -16.34 -5.76 24.67
C CYS A 540 -16.63 -7.03 25.49
N LEU A 541 -17.78 -7.67 25.25
CA LEU A 541 -18.11 -8.96 25.87
C LEU A 541 -17.16 -10.08 25.41
N GLY A 542 -16.84 -10.16 24.13
CA GLY A 542 -15.87 -11.12 23.60
C GLY A 542 -14.46 -10.96 24.20
N ALA A 543 -14.02 -9.71 24.35
CA ALA A 543 -12.76 -9.36 25.02
C ALA A 543 -12.76 -9.79 26.50
N LEU A 544 -13.87 -9.56 27.21
CA LEU A 544 -14.03 -9.99 28.61
C LEU A 544 -13.96 -11.51 28.75
N ILE A 545 -14.66 -12.26 27.89
CA ILE A 545 -14.64 -13.73 27.89
C ILE A 545 -13.20 -14.23 27.68
N THR A 546 -12.48 -13.64 26.71
CA THR A 546 -11.09 -13.99 26.44
C THR A 546 -10.18 -13.72 27.64
N THR A 547 -10.44 -12.64 28.38
CA THR A 547 -9.63 -12.22 29.53
C THR A 547 -9.89 -13.05 30.79
N VAL A 548 -11.14 -13.43 31.03
CA VAL A 548 -11.55 -14.25 32.18
C VAL A 548 -11.19 -15.73 31.95
N GLY A 549 -11.17 -16.18 30.70
CA GLY A 549 -11.09 -17.59 30.33
C GLY A 549 -12.48 -18.23 30.27
N PRO A 550 -12.57 -19.44 29.68
CA PRO A 550 -13.81 -20.21 29.58
C PRO A 550 -14.40 -20.62 30.94
#